data_AF-A0A0N0SAL1-F1
#
_entry.id   AF-A0A0N0SAL1-F1
#
_cell.length_a   1.000
_cell.length_b   1.000
_cell.length_c   1.000
_cell.angle_alpha   90.00
_cell.angle_beta   90.00
_cell.angle_gamma   90.00
#
_symmetry.space_group_name_H-M   'P 1'
#
loop_
_entity.id
_entity.type
_entity.pdbx_description
1 polymer ?
#
loop_
_entity_poly.entity_id
_entity_poly.type
_entity_poly.pdbx_seq_one_letter_code
_entity_poly.pdbx_strand_id
1 'polypeptide(L)'
;MRIGELAERAGTTTRTLRYYEARGLLHAERTPNGHRTYNESDLRLLQQIRMLQRFGFELEETRPFVECLRAGHPAGDSCPASLQVYRRKIAELDACIAQLQDVREQVGDQLSRAEQALDELVGASSRPGGPHPRCELTSPDV
;
A
#
# COMPACT_ATOMS: atom_id res chain seq x y z
N MET A 1 -10.55 23.16 -17.70
CA MET A 1 -9.54 23.35 -16.63
C MET A 1 -8.13 23.29 -17.21
N ARG A 2 -7.20 24.07 -16.65
CA ARG A 2 -5.75 23.93 -16.95
C ARG A 2 -5.13 22.86 -16.04
N ILE A 3 -3.92 22.39 -16.35
CA ILE A 3 -3.23 21.34 -15.56
C ILE A 3 -3.05 21.71 -14.09
N GLY A 4 -2.80 22.99 -13.78
CA GLY A 4 -2.64 23.46 -12.40
C GLY A 4 -3.94 23.35 -11.60
N GLU A 5 -5.04 23.85 -12.17
CA GLU A 5 -6.38 23.74 -11.60
C GLU A 5 -6.81 22.29 -11.42
N LEU A 6 -6.52 21.42 -12.40
CA LEU A 6 -6.81 19.99 -12.30
C LEU A 6 -6.02 19.34 -11.16
N ALA A 7 -4.74 19.70 -10.99
CA ALA A 7 -3.89 19.16 -9.94
C ALA A 7 -4.44 19.51 -8.54
N GLU A 8 -4.81 20.78 -8.36
CA GLU A 8 -5.41 21.27 -7.11
C GLU A 8 -6.72 20.54 -6.80
N ARG A 9 -7.65 20.50 -7.77
CA ARG A 9 -8.96 19.83 -7.60
C ARG A 9 -8.86 18.32 -7.39
N ALA A 10 -7.85 17.68 -7.99
CA ALA A 10 -7.59 16.25 -7.81
C ALA A 10 -6.75 15.94 -6.57
N GLY A 11 -6.31 16.95 -5.80
CA GLY A 11 -5.46 16.76 -4.62
C GLY A 11 -4.11 16.11 -4.96
N THR A 12 -3.51 16.52 -6.08
CA THR A 12 -2.23 15.98 -6.57
C THR A 12 -1.33 17.08 -7.15
N THR A 13 -0.18 16.69 -7.70
CA THR A 13 0.76 17.63 -8.30
C THR A 13 0.68 17.59 -9.83
N THR A 14 1.04 18.70 -10.48
CA THR A 14 1.17 18.72 -11.95
C THR A 14 2.19 17.71 -12.47
N ARG A 15 3.23 17.40 -11.69
CA ARG A 15 4.19 16.33 -11.98
C ARG A 15 3.50 14.97 -12.04
N THR A 16 2.65 14.65 -11.08
CA THR A 16 1.87 13.41 -11.06
C THR A 16 0.92 13.32 -12.26
N LEU A 17 0.26 14.43 -12.62
CA LEU A 17 -0.62 14.45 -13.79
C LEU A 17 0.14 14.15 -15.09
N ARG A 18 1.31 14.79 -15.30
CA ARG A 18 2.18 14.50 -16.45
C ARG A 18 2.65 13.05 -16.48
N TYR A 19 2.90 12.47 -15.31
CA TYR A 19 3.26 11.06 -15.16
C TYR A 19 2.10 10.13 -15.56
N TYR A 20 0.85 10.49 -15.25
CA TYR A 20 -0.33 9.74 -15.69
C TYR A 20 -0.59 9.90 -17.19
N GLU A 21 -0.34 11.10 -17.76
CA GLU A 21 -0.38 11.31 -19.21
C GLU A 21 0.63 10.42 -19.94
N ALA A 22 1.87 10.35 -19.44
CA ALA A 22 2.93 9.52 -20.03
C ALA A 22 2.58 8.02 -20.02
N ARG A 23 1.69 7.58 -19.13
CA ARG A 23 1.20 6.19 -19.04
C ARG A 23 -0.10 5.95 -19.81
N GLY A 24 -0.66 6.98 -20.45
CA GLY A 24 -1.93 6.93 -21.18
C GLY A 24 -3.17 6.92 -20.30
N LEU A 25 -3.02 7.15 -18.99
CA LEU A 25 -4.13 7.16 -18.02
C LEU A 25 -4.87 8.48 -18.00
N LEU A 26 -4.22 9.57 -18.39
CA LEU A 26 -4.83 10.89 -18.58
C LEU A 26 -4.58 11.36 -20.01
N HIS A 27 -5.56 12.01 -20.64
CA HIS A 27 -5.41 12.61 -21.95
C HIS A 27 -5.75 14.09 -21.87
N ALA A 28 -4.86 14.95 -22.39
CA ALA A 28 -5.15 16.37 -22.52
C ALA A 28 -5.74 16.65 -23.89
N GLU A 29 -6.91 17.27 -23.92
CA GLU A 29 -7.40 17.94 -25.11
C GLU A 29 -6.57 19.20 -25.38
N ARG A 30 -6.50 19.61 -26.64
CA ARG A 30 -5.86 20.88 -27.03
C ARG A 30 -6.92 21.87 -27.45
N THR A 31 -6.84 23.08 -26.90
CA THR A 31 -7.65 24.21 -27.38
C THR A 31 -7.20 24.65 -28.77
N PRO A 32 -8.02 25.43 -29.50
CA PRO A 32 -7.61 26.04 -30.77
C PRO A 32 -6.32 26.87 -30.67
N ASN A 33 -6.04 27.44 -29.49
CA ASN A 33 -4.83 28.22 -29.20
C ASN A 33 -3.64 27.33 -28.77
N GLY A 34 -3.76 26.01 -28.85
CA GLY A 34 -2.69 25.05 -28.60
C GLY A 34 -2.43 24.70 -27.11
N HIS A 35 -3.22 25.23 -26.18
CA HIS A 35 -3.07 24.94 -24.75
C HIS A 35 -3.72 23.61 -24.37
N ARG A 36 -3.13 22.89 -23.40
CA ARG A 36 -3.73 21.69 -22.80
C ARG A 36 -4.91 22.06 -21.92
N THR A 37 -6.02 21.36 -22.11
CA THR A 37 -7.24 21.48 -21.30
C THR A 37 -7.79 20.13 -20.89
N TYR A 38 -8.44 20.14 -19.73
CA TYR A 38 -9.07 18.98 -19.11
C TYR A 38 -10.49 19.32 -18.67
N ASN A 39 -11.34 18.31 -18.56
CA ASN A 39 -12.76 18.41 -18.25
C ASN A 39 -13.11 17.67 -16.95
N GLU A 40 -14.39 17.68 -16.57
CA GLU A 40 -14.85 17.02 -15.33
C GLU A 40 -14.69 15.49 -15.37
N SER A 41 -14.71 14.86 -16.55
CA SER A 41 -14.44 13.41 -16.64
C SER A 41 -12.98 13.09 -16.32
N ASP A 42 -12.04 13.95 -16.68
CA ASP A 42 -10.64 13.80 -16.29
C ASP A 42 -10.47 13.88 -14.77
N LEU A 43 -11.18 14.80 -14.12
CA LEU A 43 -11.16 14.90 -12.67
C LEU A 43 -11.71 13.64 -11.99
N ARG A 44 -12.84 13.11 -12.47
CA ARG A 44 -13.42 11.86 -11.94
C ARG A 44 -12.46 10.68 -12.09
N LEU A 45 -11.81 10.56 -13.24
CA LEU A 45 -10.80 9.55 -13.50
C LEU A 45 -9.63 9.65 -12.52
N LEU A 46 -9.12 10.87 -12.29
CA LEU A 46 -8.02 11.09 -11.35
C LEU A 46 -8.40 10.75 -9.90
N GLN A 47 -9.61 11.14 -9.48
CA GLN A 47 -10.13 10.79 -8.16
C GLN A 47 -10.25 9.26 -7.98
N GLN A 48 -10.70 8.55 -9.03
CA GLN A 48 -10.74 7.08 -9.03
C GLN A 48 -9.34 6.48 -8.87
N ILE A 49 -8.35 6.93 -9.64
CA ILE A 49 -6.95 6.44 -9.53
C ILE A 49 -6.43 6.69 -8.11
N ARG A 50 -6.64 7.89 -7.57
CA ARG A 50 -6.15 8.26 -6.23
C ARG A 50 -6.80 7.43 -5.13
N MET A 51 -8.10 7.15 -5.24
CA MET A 51 -8.81 6.26 -4.32
C MET A 51 -8.20 4.86 -4.33
N LEU A 52 -7.99 4.27 -5.52
CA LEU A 52 -7.40 2.93 -5.65
C LEU A 52 -5.97 2.90 -5.10
N GLN A 53 -5.14 3.90 -5.38
CA GLN A 53 -3.79 3.98 -4.81
C GLN A 53 -3.78 4.00 -3.27
N ARG A 54 -4.80 4.60 -2.63
CA ARG A 54 -4.93 4.57 -1.16
C ARG A 54 -5.21 3.18 -0.62
N PHE A 55 -5.77 2.28 -1.43
CA PHE A 55 -5.97 0.87 -1.08
C PHE A 55 -4.76 0.00 -1.42
N GLY A 56 -3.65 0.59 -1.89
CA GLY A 56 -2.43 -0.13 -2.22
C GLY A 56 -2.44 -0.78 -3.61
N PHE A 57 -3.35 -0.35 -4.51
CA PHE A 57 -3.25 -0.72 -5.92
C PHE A 57 -2.09 0.02 -6.58
N GLU A 58 -1.33 -0.69 -7.41
CA GLU A 58 -0.37 -0.06 -8.28
C GLU A 58 -1.06 0.71 -9.39
N LEU A 59 -0.37 1.70 -9.96
CA LEU A 59 -0.96 2.56 -10.97
C LEU A 59 -1.43 1.79 -12.20
N GLU A 60 -0.69 0.79 -12.65
CA GLU A 60 -1.06 -0.01 -13.83
C GLU A 60 -2.31 -0.86 -13.58
N GLU A 61 -2.57 -1.27 -12.33
CA GLU A 61 -3.78 -2.00 -11.94
C GLU A 61 -5.05 -1.14 -12.04
N THR A 62 -4.91 0.19 -12.08
CA THR A 62 -6.05 1.11 -12.20
C THR A 62 -6.61 1.21 -13.62
N ARG A 63 -5.91 0.67 -14.63
CA ARG A 63 -6.30 0.76 -16.06
C ARG A 63 -7.74 0.33 -16.34
N PRO A 64 -8.22 -0.85 -15.86
CA PRO A 64 -9.59 -1.27 -16.16
C PRO A 64 -10.64 -0.30 -15.63
N PHE A 65 -10.37 0.36 -14.50
CA PHE A 65 -11.28 1.35 -13.92
C PHE A 65 -11.34 2.63 -14.75
N VAL A 66 -10.17 3.07 -15.25
CA VAL A 66 -10.06 4.21 -16.15
C VAL A 66 -10.79 3.94 -17.46
N GLU A 67 -10.60 2.77 -18.06
CA GLU A 67 -11.27 2.34 -19.29
C GLU A 67 -12.78 2.26 -19.10
N CYS A 68 -13.23 1.73 -17.97
CA CYS A 68 -14.66 1.67 -17.63
C CYS A 68 -15.29 3.08 -17.57
N LEU A 69 -14.65 4.03 -16.90
CA LEU A 69 -15.13 5.41 -16.86
C LEU A 69 -15.13 6.07 -18.25
N ARG A 70 -14.09 5.81 -19.06
CA ARG A 70 -14.01 6.33 -20.43
C ARG A 70 -15.08 5.77 -21.36
N ALA A 71 -15.54 4.54 -21.11
CA ALA A 71 -16.68 3.96 -21.81
C ALA A 71 -18.04 4.57 -21.42
N GLY A 72 -18.05 5.56 -20.51
CA GLY A 72 -19.26 6.29 -20.11
C GLY A 72 -20.05 5.66 -18.97
N HIS A 73 -19.48 4.64 -18.31
CA HIS A 73 -20.12 4.05 -17.14
C HIS A 73 -20.16 5.03 -15.94
N PRO A 74 -21.18 4.92 -15.08
CA PRO A 74 -21.35 5.83 -13.94
C PRO A 74 -20.25 5.69 -12.89
N ALA A 75 -19.60 4.53 -12.80
CA ALA A 75 -18.49 4.25 -11.88
C ALA A 75 -17.40 3.40 -12.54
N GLY A 76 -16.16 3.53 -12.08
CA GLY A 76 -15.02 2.81 -12.65
C GLY A 76 -15.04 1.31 -12.40
N ASP A 77 -15.83 0.84 -11.45
CA ASP A 77 -16.01 -0.57 -11.10
C ASP A 77 -17.31 -1.18 -11.65
N SER A 78 -18.00 -0.48 -12.57
CA SER A 78 -19.17 -1.02 -13.26
C SER A 78 -18.83 -2.11 -14.29
N CYS A 79 -17.54 -2.30 -14.61
CA CYS A 79 -17.08 -3.23 -15.64
C CYS A 79 -16.52 -4.53 -15.03
N PRO A 80 -16.74 -5.70 -15.68
CA PRO A 80 -16.22 -6.98 -15.18
C PRO A 80 -14.70 -7.02 -14.96
N ALA A 81 -13.94 -6.33 -15.82
CA ALA A 81 -12.48 -6.26 -15.71
C ALA A 81 -12.03 -5.57 -14.41
N SER A 82 -12.70 -4.48 -14.02
CA SER A 82 -12.44 -3.77 -12.75
C SER A 82 -12.73 -4.66 -11.53
N LEU A 83 -13.84 -5.42 -11.57
CA LEU A 83 -14.17 -6.37 -10.52
C LEU A 83 -13.14 -7.50 -10.39
N GLN A 84 -12.56 -7.94 -11.52
CA GLN A 84 -11.48 -8.93 -11.49
C GLN A 84 -10.22 -8.40 -10.80
N VAL A 85 -9.90 -7.11 -10.98
CA VAL A 85 -8.78 -6.47 -10.28
C VAL A 85 -9.03 -6.44 -8.77
N TYR A 86 -10.23 -6.11 -8.31
CA TYR A 86 -10.56 -6.19 -6.88
C TYR A 86 -10.42 -7.62 -6.32
N ARG A 87 -10.94 -8.63 -7.03
CA ARG A 87 -10.81 -10.03 -6.60
C ARG A 87 -9.36 -10.47 -6.48
N ARG A 88 -8.51 -10.09 -7.44
CA ARG A 88 -7.09 -10.38 -7.39
C ARG A 88 -6.43 -9.72 -6.18
N LYS A 89 -6.75 -8.44 -5.91
CA LYS A 89 -6.17 -7.73 -4.78
C LYS A 89 -6.58 -8.32 -3.44
N ILE A 90 -7.83 -8.75 -3.30
CA ILE A 90 -8.29 -9.45 -2.10
C ILE A 90 -7.47 -10.73 -1.91
N ALA A 91 -7.28 -11.55 -2.94
CA ALA A 91 -6.47 -12.76 -2.85
C ALA A 91 -4.99 -12.48 -2.49
N GLU A 92 -4.41 -11.42 -3.03
CA GLU A 92 -3.05 -10.97 -2.66
C GLU A 92 -2.97 -10.56 -1.17
N LEU A 93 -3.97 -9.80 -0.69
CA LEU A 93 -4.04 -9.38 0.70
C LEU A 93 -4.24 -10.56 1.64
N ASP A 94 -5.11 -11.51 1.29
CA ASP A 94 -5.34 -12.73 2.08
C ASP A 94 -4.07 -13.56 2.20
N ALA A 95 -3.31 -13.72 1.10
CA ALA A 95 -2.02 -14.40 1.12
C ALA A 95 -1.00 -13.69 2.02
N CYS A 96 -0.94 -12.36 1.96
CA CYS A 96 -0.06 -11.55 2.82
C CYS A 96 -0.45 -11.68 4.29
N ILE A 97 -1.76 -11.64 4.61
CA ILE A 97 -2.28 -11.81 5.96
C ILE A 97 -1.89 -13.18 6.51
N ALA A 98 -2.07 -14.26 5.73
CA ALA A 98 -1.68 -15.61 6.15
C ALA A 98 -0.18 -15.68 6.47
N GLN A 99 0.68 -15.14 5.59
CA GLN A 99 2.12 -15.10 5.83
C GLN A 99 2.50 -14.31 7.11
N LEU A 100 1.86 -13.16 7.33
CA LEU A 100 2.11 -12.36 8.53
C LEU A 100 1.61 -13.04 9.81
N GLN A 101 0.54 -13.83 9.72
CA GLN A 101 0.05 -14.65 10.83
C GLN A 101 1.04 -15.76 11.18
N ASP A 102 1.57 -16.47 10.17
CA ASP A 102 2.60 -17.50 10.37
C ASP A 102 3.85 -16.93 11.04
N VAL A 103 4.34 -15.79 10.55
CA VAL A 103 5.52 -15.11 11.13
C VAL A 103 5.23 -14.67 12.57
N ARG A 104 4.03 -14.14 12.84
CA ARG A 104 3.63 -13.73 14.20
C ARG A 104 3.64 -14.92 15.16
N GLU A 105 3.14 -16.07 14.73
CA GLU A 105 3.15 -17.30 15.53
C GLU A 105 4.57 -17.76 15.84
N GLN A 106 5.45 -17.80 14.83
CA GLN A 106 6.86 -18.15 15.01
C GLN A 106 7.58 -17.25 16.00
N VAL A 107 7.35 -15.93 15.92
CA VAL A 107 7.93 -14.97 16.86
C VAL A 107 7.36 -15.18 18.27
N GLY A 108 6.07 -15.45 18.39
CA GLY A 108 5.43 -15.79 19.67
C GLY A 108 6.05 -17.02 20.32
N ASP A 109 6.27 -18.09 19.55
CA ASP A 109 6.91 -19.31 20.04
C ASP A 109 8.35 -19.06 20.53
N GLN A 110 9.12 -18.26 19.79
CA GLN A 110 10.48 -17.91 20.20
C GLN A 110 10.49 -17.09 21.50
N LEU A 111 9.55 -16.15 21.63
CA LEU A 111 9.39 -15.36 22.85
C LEU A 111 9.09 -16.25 24.05
N SER A 112 8.10 -17.14 23.95
CA SER A 112 7.74 -18.03 25.06
C SER A 112 8.88 -18.95 25.48
N ARG A 113 9.68 -19.45 24.53
CA ARG A 113 10.89 -20.23 24.85
C ARG A 113 11.94 -19.41 25.58
N ALA A 114 12.16 -18.17 25.14
CA ALA A 114 13.12 -17.27 25.78
C ALA A 114 12.69 -16.89 27.20
N GLU A 115 11.40 -16.64 27.42
CA GLU A 115 10.81 -16.38 28.74
C GLU A 115 10.98 -17.57 29.68
N GLN A 116 10.67 -18.79 29.22
CA GLN A 116 10.87 -20.02 30.00
C GLN A 116 12.34 -20.24 30.38
N ALA A 117 13.26 -20.05 29.43
CA ALA A 117 14.69 -20.18 29.70
C ALA A 117 15.18 -19.16 30.75
N LEU A 118 14.65 -17.93 30.70
CA LEU A 118 14.94 -16.92 31.71
C LEU A 118 14.41 -17.33 33.10
N ASP A 119 13.17 -17.79 33.18
CA ASP A 119 12.57 -18.25 34.43
C ASP A 119 13.33 -19.42 35.05
N GLU A 120 13.81 -20.37 34.23
CA GLU A 120 14.67 -21.47 34.67
C GLU A 120 15.99 -20.98 35.26
N LEU A 121 16.63 -19.99 34.64
CA LEU A 121 17.88 -19.39 35.14
C LEU A 121 17.67 -18.65 36.46
N VAL A 122 16.58 -17.90 36.60
CA VAL A 122 16.21 -17.21 37.84
C VAL A 122 15.87 -18.23 38.94
N GLY A 123 15.09 -19.26 38.61
CA GLY A 123 14.74 -20.35 39.52
C GLY A 123 15.96 -21.14 40.00
N ALA A 124 16.94 -21.40 39.13
CA ALA A 124 18.19 -22.05 39.49
C ALA A 124 19.06 -21.18 40.43
N SER A 125 19.08 -19.86 40.23
CA SER A 125 19.80 -18.91 41.10
C SER A 125 19.18 -18.74 42.49
N SER A 126 17.93 -19.18 42.68
CA SER A 126 17.18 -19.13 43.94
C SER A 126 17.45 -20.34 44.85
N ARG A 127 18.17 -21.36 44.36
CA ARG A 127 18.66 -22.49 45.19
C ARG A 127 19.94 -22.07 45.92
N PRO A 128 20.05 -22.25 47.25
CA PRO A 128 21.29 -21.92 47.95
C PRO A 128 22.43 -22.83 47.46
N GLY A 129 23.44 -22.25 46.80
CA GLY A 129 24.70 -22.92 46.43
C GLY A 129 24.97 -23.21 44.95
N GLY A 130 24.12 -22.76 44.01
CA GLY A 130 24.36 -22.95 42.57
C GLY A 130 25.24 -21.87 41.92
N PRO A 131 26.14 -22.18 40.97
CA PRO A 131 26.89 -21.17 40.24
C PRO A 131 25.93 -20.31 39.40
N HIS A 132 25.98 -19.00 39.57
CA HIS A 132 25.14 -18.06 38.82
C HIS A 132 25.51 -18.05 37.33
N PRO A 133 24.52 -18.03 36.42
CA PRO A 133 24.78 -17.90 34.99
C PRO A 133 25.46 -16.55 34.71
N ARG A 134 26.58 -16.58 33.96
CA ARG A 134 27.26 -15.36 33.53
C ARG A 134 26.44 -14.69 32.43
N CYS A 135 25.80 -13.59 32.78
CA CYS A 135 25.23 -12.67 31.81
C CYS A 135 26.39 -11.85 31.21
N GLU A 136 26.91 -12.24 30.06
CA GLU A 136 27.89 -11.45 29.30
C GLU A 136 27.19 -10.35 28.50
N LEU A 137 26.58 -9.41 29.22
CA LEU A 137 26.15 -8.13 28.66
C LEU A 137 26.77 -7.00 29.49
N THR A 138 28.10 -6.98 29.54
CA THR A 138 28.83 -5.72 29.71
C THR A 138 29.28 -5.27 28.33
N SER A 139 28.58 -4.26 27.82
CA SER A 139 29.05 -3.41 26.72
C SER A 139 30.49 -2.98 26.99
N PRO A 140 31.42 -3.06 26.04
CA PRO A 140 32.67 -2.33 26.17
C PRO A 140 32.36 -0.83 25.98
N ASP A 141 32.69 -0.03 26.99
CA ASP A 141 32.75 1.43 26.88
C ASP A 141 33.67 1.82 25.70
N VAL A 142 33.13 2.56 24.73
CA VAL A 142 33.88 3.43 23.80
C VAL A 142 33.12 4.73 23.60
#